data_AF-A0A1Y2RG61-F1
#
_entry.id   AF-A0A1Y2RG61-F1
#
_cell.length_a   1.000
_cell.length_b   1.000
_cell.length_c   1.000
_cell.angle_alpha   90.00
_cell.angle_beta   90.00
_cell.angle_gamma   90.00
#
_symmetry.space_group_name_H-M   'P 1'
#
loop_
_entity.id
_entity.type
_entity.pdbx_description
1 polymer ?
#
loop_
_entity_poly.entity_id
_entity_poly.type
_entity_poly.pdbx_seq_one_letter_code
_entity_poly.pdbx_strand_id
1 'polypeptide(L)'
;MGKEERTIEGIRKFAKEEGHINVENRDGIISHFTPITKMDGKLYESFALKVIKLWKPEFKHNLTVSKSVPILYQRSLQQYYYFVTEDLLNKDVCELLKDKIVLVGFLGPGDEDKHFTPMRNNEKNIEGKPDTYGLVIQANAIRTILEYEKRD
;
A
#
# COMPACT_ATOMS: atom_id res chain seq x y z
N MET A 1 -4.71 23.44 -7.45
CA MET A 1 -4.58 22.83 -6.10
C MET A 1 -5.64 21.76 -5.99
N GLY A 2 -5.25 20.49 -5.86
CA GLY A 2 -6.20 19.39 -5.68
C GLY A 2 -6.88 19.50 -4.31
N LYS A 3 -8.19 19.31 -4.25
CA LYS A 3 -8.93 19.22 -2.99
C LYS A 3 -8.52 17.93 -2.27
N GLU A 4 -8.32 17.97 -0.96
CA GLU A 4 -8.09 16.75 -0.18
C GLU A 4 -9.32 15.83 -0.34
N GLU A 5 -9.12 14.67 -0.95
CA GLU A 5 -10.13 13.62 -1.05
C GLU A 5 -9.98 12.68 0.14
N ARG A 6 -11.10 12.40 0.80
CA ARG A 6 -11.15 11.52 1.97
C ARG A 6 -12.15 10.40 1.73
N THR A 7 -11.91 9.26 2.35
CA THR A 7 -12.85 8.14 2.38
C THR A 7 -14.22 8.58 2.91
N ILE A 8 -15.28 7.85 2.56
CA ILE A 8 -16.63 8.12 3.07
C ILE A 8 -16.71 7.98 4.60
N GLU A 9 -17.48 8.86 5.24
CA GLU A 9 -17.61 8.92 6.70
C GLU A 9 -18.10 7.60 7.33
N GLY A 10 -18.98 6.88 6.61
CA GLY A 10 -19.54 5.60 7.05
C GLY A 10 -18.49 4.52 7.31
N ILE A 11 -17.35 4.56 6.61
CA ILE A 11 -16.20 3.67 6.86
C ILE A 11 -15.30 4.27 7.94
N ARG A 12 -15.02 5.58 7.83
CA ARG A 12 -14.08 6.29 8.70
C ARG A 12 -14.46 6.22 10.18
N LYS A 13 -15.75 6.19 10.52
CA LYS A 13 -16.21 6.03 11.92
C LYS A 13 -15.74 4.73 12.59
N PHE A 14 -15.36 3.72 11.82
CA PHE A 14 -14.80 2.46 12.33
C PHE A 14 -13.27 2.42 12.31
N ALA A 15 -12.63 3.40 11.68
CA ALA A 15 -11.18 3.49 11.61
C ALA A 15 -10.62 4.09 12.91
N LYS A 16 -9.58 3.47 13.47
CA LYS A 16 -8.82 4.06 14.58
C LYS A 16 -7.90 5.20 14.10
N GLU A 17 -7.42 5.09 12.88
CA GLU A 17 -6.44 5.98 12.26
C GLU A 17 -6.65 6.01 10.75
N GLU A 18 -6.11 7.05 10.11
CA GLU A 18 -6.12 7.25 8.67
C GLU A 18 -4.71 7.58 8.18
N GLY A 19 -4.40 7.20 6.94
CA GLY A 19 -3.14 7.55 6.29
C GLY A 19 -3.34 7.93 4.83
N HIS A 20 -2.44 8.78 4.33
CA HIS A 20 -2.54 9.36 3.00
C HIS A 20 -2.09 8.35 1.92
N ILE A 21 -2.92 8.12 0.91
CA ILE A 21 -2.52 7.36 -0.27
C ILE A 21 -1.81 8.32 -1.23
N ASN A 22 -0.47 8.24 -1.28
CA ASN A 22 0.37 9.19 -2.01
C ASN A 22 1.42 8.48 -2.87
N VAL A 23 0.92 7.64 -3.76
CA VAL A 23 1.70 6.95 -4.77
C VAL A 23 1.90 7.84 -5.99
N GLU A 24 3.04 7.69 -6.66
CA GLU A 24 3.41 8.47 -7.83
C GLU A 24 3.31 7.61 -9.09
N ASN A 25 2.41 8.02 -9.99
CA ASN A 25 2.29 7.45 -11.33
C ASN A 25 3.28 8.18 -12.27
N ARG A 26 4.27 7.44 -12.77
CA ARG A 26 5.28 7.90 -13.73
C ARG A 26 5.12 7.08 -15.00
N ASP A 27 4.74 7.74 -16.10
CA ASP A 27 4.50 7.10 -17.41
C ASP A 27 3.51 5.92 -17.35
N GLY A 28 2.44 6.08 -16.59
CA GLY A 28 1.41 5.04 -16.39
C GLY A 28 1.80 3.99 -15.34
N ILE A 29 3.01 4.04 -14.78
CA ILE A 29 3.53 3.06 -13.81
C ILE A 29 3.62 3.68 -12.42
N ILE A 30 3.01 3.02 -11.44
CA ILE A 30 3.19 3.40 -10.05
C ILE A 30 4.53 2.84 -9.56
N SER A 31 5.51 3.72 -9.32
CA SER A 31 6.89 3.30 -9.03
C SER A 31 7.46 3.89 -7.76
N HIS A 32 6.88 4.99 -7.27
CA HIS A 32 7.38 5.74 -6.13
C HIS A 32 6.24 6.15 -5.22
N PHE A 33 6.58 6.59 -4.02
CA PHE A 33 5.65 7.23 -3.09
C PHE A 33 6.45 8.13 -2.15
N THR A 34 5.75 9.01 -1.43
CA THR A 34 6.38 9.92 -0.46
C THR A 34 5.94 9.54 0.95
N PRO A 35 6.77 8.91 1.80
CA PRO A 35 6.29 8.40 3.10
C PRO A 35 5.74 9.47 4.05
N ILE A 36 6.26 10.70 3.95
CA ILE A 36 5.80 11.86 4.71
C ILE A 36 5.68 13.04 3.75
N THR A 37 4.47 13.51 3.49
CA THR A 37 4.21 14.64 2.59
C THR A 37 3.90 15.90 3.39
N LYS A 38 4.44 17.06 2.98
CA LYS A 38 4.00 18.37 3.49
C LYS A 38 3.07 19.05 2.49
N MET A 39 1.83 19.30 2.89
CA MET A 39 0.81 20.03 2.10
C MET A 39 0.17 21.10 2.97
N ASP A 40 0.08 22.33 2.47
CA ASP A 40 -0.51 23.48 3.17
C ASP A 40 0.01 23.66 4.61
N GLY A 41 1.33 23.45 4.80
CA GLY A 41 1.99 23.55 6.10
C GLY A 41 1.78 22.35 7.03
N LYS A 42 0.87 21.42 6.70
CA LYS A 42 0.59 20.19 7.47
C LYS A 42 1.41 19.01 6.96
N LEU A 43 1.75 18.10 7.88
CA LEU A 43 2.40 16.83 7.56
C LEU A 43 1.36 15.72 7.45
N TYR A 44 1.47 14.94 6.40
CA TYR A 44 0.64 13.77 6.12
C TYR A 44 1.55 12.55 6.03
N GLU A 45 1.33 11.58 6.91
CA GLU A 45 2.00 10.29 6.83
C GLU A 45 1.27 9.41 5.81
N SER A 46 2.04 8.66 5.02
CA SER A 46 1.46 7.73 4.07
C SER A 46 0.68 6.62 4.80
N PHE A 47 -0.30 6.03 4.12
CA PHE A 47 -1.01 4.86 4.61
C PHE A 47 -0.05 3.75 5.05
N ALA A 48 0.96 3.46 4.23
CA ALA A 48 1.99 2.48 4.56
C ALA A 48 2.72 2.79 5.88
N LEU A 49 3.12 4.05 6.12
CA LEU A 49 3.81 4.44 7.35
C LEU A 49 2.88 4.35 8.57
N LYS A 50 1.62 4.78 8.43
CA LYS A 50 0.61 4.68 9.49
C LYS A 50 0.37 3.25 9.92
N VAL A 51 0.21 2.33 8.97
CA VAL A 51 0.05 0.90 9.25
C VAL A 51 1.24 0.35 10.04
N ILE A 52 2.47 0.72 9.67
CA ILE A 52 3.67 0.26 10.37
C ILE A 52 3.71 0.78 11.81
N LYS A 53 3.43 2.07 12.04
CA LYS A 53 3.43 2.65 13.39
C LYS A 53 2.34 2.05 14.28
N LEU A 54 1.22 1.62 13.71
CA LEU A 54 0.17 0.91 14.45
C LEU A 54 0.57 -0.52 14.79
N TRP A 55 1.15 -1.25 13.84
CA TRP A 55 1.56 -2.63 14.02
C TRP A 55 2.81 -2.75 14.91
N LYS A 56 3.73 -1.79 14.80
CA LYS A 56 5.02 -1.74 15.49
C LYS A 56 5.27 -0.33 16.04
N PRO A 57 4.69 0.04 17.21
CA PRO A 57 4.79 1.40 17.77
C PRO A 57 6.21 1.88 18.05
N GLU A 58 7.14 0.96 18.29
CA GLU A 58 8.57 1.23 18.51
C GLU A 58 9.38 1.35 17.21
N PHE A 59 8.74 1.26 16.03
CA PHE A 59 9.40 1.42 14.74
C PHE A 59 9.99 2.83 14.62
N LYS A 60 11.32 2.87 14.47
CA LYS A 60 12.06 4.09 14.16
C LYS A 60 12.26 4.16 12.64
N HIS A 61 12.52 5.36 12.14
CA HIS A 61 12.84 5.57 10.73
C HIS A 61 13.58 6.89 10.55
N ASN A 62 14.44 6.96 9.52
CA ASN A 62 15.12 8.19 9.09
C ASN A 62 14.45 8.85 7.86
N LEU A 63 13.20 8.50 7.57
CA LEU A 63 12.44 9.03 6.42
C LEU A 63 12.42 10.55 6.41
N THR A 64 12.80 11.12 5.27
CA THR A 64 12.86 12.58 5.06
C THR A 64 11.51 13.10 4.57
N VAL A 65 11.06 14.23 5.13
CA VAL A 65 9.84 14.92 4.71
C VAL A 65 9.92 15.34 3.24
N SER A 66 8.84 15.11 2.50
CA SER A 66 8.69 15.42 1.08
C SER A 66 9.72 14.74 0.15
N LYS A 67 10.39 13.69 0.63
CA LYS A 67 11.30 12.88 -0.19
C LYS A 67 10.54 11.71 -0.80
N SER A 68 10.51 11.69 -2.13
CA SER A 68 10.05 10.55 -2.91
C SER A 68 11.01 9.38 -2.73
N VAL A 69 10.47 8.17 -2.51
CA VAL A 69 11.24 6.93 -2.41
C VAL A 69 10.72 5.90 -3.42
N PRO A 70 11.61 5.11 -4.03
CA PRO A 70 11.18 4.03 -4.93
C PRO A 70 10.46 2.93 -4.14
N ILE A 71 9.36 2.42 -4.68
CA ILE A 71 8.70 1.23 -4.16
C ILE A 71 9.51 0.01 -4.59
N LEU A 72 9.97 -0.76 -3.62
CA LEU A 72 10.65 -2.02 -3.86
C LEU A 72 9.61 -3.12 -4.07
N TYR A 73 9.25 -3.34 -5.34
CA TYR A 73 8.32 -4.38 -5.74
C TYR A 73 8.97 -5.76 -5.66
N GLN A 74 8.91 -6.36 -4.47
CA GLN A 74 9.48 -7.69 -4.20
C GLN A 74 8.44 -8.80 -4.32
N ARG A 75 7.15 -8.45 -4.39
CA ARG A 75 6.04 -9.40 -4.53
C ARG A 75 4.99 -8.87 -5.50
N SER A 76 4.63 -9.68 -6.48
CA SER A 76 3.49 -9.46 -7.36
C SER A 76 2.17 -9.84 -6.66
N LEU A 77 1.05 -9.57 -7.33
CA LEU A 77 -0.28 -9.98 -6.86
C LEU A 77 -0.35 -11.47 -6.51
N GLN A 78 0.22 -12.35 -7.34
CA GLN A 78 0.16 -13.80 -7.18
C GLN A 78 1.07 -14.32 -6.04
N GLN A 79 1.98 -13.49 -5.54
CA GLN A 79 2.92 -13.85 -4.47
C GLN A 79 2.43 -13.44 -3.07
N TYR A 80 1.32 -12.69 -2.98
CA TYR A 80 0.62 -12.46 -1.72
C TYR A 80 -0.45 -13.52 -1.49
N TYR A 81 -0.63 -13.91 -0.23
CA TYR A 81 -1.80 -14.69 0.15
C TYR A 81 -3.04 -13.81 0.02
N TYR A 82 -3.99 -14.28 -0.78
CA TYR A 82 -5.28 -13.66 -0.98
C TYR A 82 -6.35 -14.59 -0.42
N PHE A 83 -7.26 -14.03 0.36
CA PHE A 83 -8.37 -14.74 0.98
C PHE A 83 -9.67 -14.04 0.60
N VAL A 84 -10.68 -14.82 0.24
CA VAL A 84 -12.06 -14.34 0.13
C VAL A 84 -12.75 -14.43 1.49
N THR A 85 -13.93 -13.82 1.61
CA THR A 85 -14.67 -13.75 2.88
C THR A 85 -14.94 -15.14 3.46
N GLU A 86 -15.23 -16.13 2.61
CA GLU A 86 -15.53 -17.50 3.00
C GLU A 86 -14.31 -18.21 3.62
N ASP A 87 -13.09 -17.88 3.18
CA ASP A 87 -11.85 -18.46 3.72
C ASP A 87 -11.66 -18.07 5.20
N LEU A 88 -12.18 -16.91 5.60
CA LEU A 88 -12.08 -16.41 6.98
C LEU A 88 -12.96 -17.18 7.98
N LEU A 89 -13.84 -18.07 7.49
CA LEU A 89 -14.58 -19.00 8.35
C LEU A 89 -13.72 -20.20 8.78
N ASN A 90 -12.56 -20.42 8.13
CA ASN A 90 -11.63 -21.47 8.48
C ASN A 90 -10.66 -21.01 9.58
N LYS A 91 -10.64 -21.74 10.70
CA LYS A 91 -9.76 -21.44 11.84
C LYS A 91 -8.27 -21.45 11.47
N ASP A 92 -7.85 -22.32 10.57
CA ASP A 92 -6.43 -22.39 10.16
C ASP A 92 -6.00 -21.12 9.42
N VAL A 93 -6.91 -20.52 8.64
CA VAL A 93 -6.69 -19.22 7.99
C VAL A 93 -6.61 -18.11 9.05
N CYS A 94 -7.50 -18.11 10.03
CA CYS A 94 -7.44 -17.13 11.12
C CYS A 94 -6.11 -17.20 11.90
N GLU A 95 -5.63 -18.41 12.21
CA GLU A 95 -4.34 -18.60 12.87
C GLU A 95 -3.16 -18.16 11.99
N LEU A 96 -3.21 -18.39 10.67
CA LEU A 96 -2.19 -17.92 9.74
C LEU A 96 -2.07 -16.38 9.69
N LEU A 97 -3.21 -15.68 9.82
CA LEU A 97 -3.28 -14.23 9.78
C LEU A 97 -2.87 -13.57 11.11
N LYS A 98 -2.76 -14.34 12.18
CA LYS A 98 -2.42 -13.83 13.51
C LYS A 98 -1.06 -13.11 13.51
N ASP A 99 -1.03 -11.96 14.17
CA ASP A 99 0.13 -11.07 14.28
C ASP A 99 0.70 -10.56 12.93
N LYS A 100 -0.06 -10.71 11.83
CA LYS A 100 0.29 -10.16 10.51
C LYS A 100 -0.40 -8.83 10.27
N ILE A 101 0.22 -8.01 9.42
CA ILE A 101 -0.48 -6.92 8.75
C ILE A 101 -1.40 -7.54 7.70
N VAL A 102 -2.71 -7.38 7.88
CA VAL A 102 -3.72 -7.79 6.91
C VAL A 102 -4.29 -6.54 6.25
N LEU A 103 -4.19 -6.46 4.93
CA LEU A 103 -4.81 -5.40 4.16
C LEU A 103 -6.12 -5.93 3.59
N VAL A 104 -7.19 -5.15 3.76
CA VAL A 104 -8.52 -5.45 3.23
C VAL A 104 -8.86 -4.38 2.22
N GLY A 105 -9.24 -4.81 1.01
CA GLY A 105 -9.60 -3.92 -0.08
C GLY A 105 -10.62 -4.60 -0.98
N PHE A 106 -11.38 -3.79 -1.71
CA PHE A 106 -12.35 -4.30 -2.67
C PHE A 106 -11.68 -4.47 -4.03
N LEU A 107 -11.54 -5.73 -4.46
CA LEU A 107 -11.11 -6.07 -5.81
C LEU A 107 -12.36 -6.09 -6.69
N GLY A 108 -12.80 -4.92 -7.14
CA GLY A 108 -14.01 -4.80 -7.95
C GLY A 108 -13.92 -5.52 -9.30
N PRO A 109 -15.06 -5.72 -9.99
CA PRO A 109 -15.07 -6.33 -11.32
C PRO A 109 -14.43 -5.44 -12.39
N GLY A 110 -14.34 -4.13 -12.16
CA GLY A 110 -13.82 -3.13 -13.09
C GLY A 110 -12.31 -2.88 -12.97
N ASP A 111 -11.84 -1.85 -13.66
CA ASP A 111 -10.43 -1.45 -13.74
C ASP A 111 -10.09 -0.26 -12.83
N GLU A 112 -10.99 0.13 -11.91
CA GLU A 112 -10.87 1.37 -11.13
C GLU A 112 -9.69 1.38 -10.15
N ASP A 113 -9.35 0.23 -9.56
CA ASP A 113 -8.19 0.06 -8.68
C ASP A 113 -7.08 -0.78 -9.34
N LYS A 114 -7.09 -0.92 -10.66
CA LYS A 114 -6.07 -1.69 -11.37
C LYS A 114 -4.94 -0.79 -11.83
N HIS A 115 -3.72 -1.16 -11.49
CA HIS A 115 -2.53 -0.34 -11.71
C HIS A 115 -1.41 -1.11 -12.39
N PHE A 116 -0.55 -0.37 -13.09
CA PHE A 116 0.69 -0.91 -13.63
C PHE A 116 1.85 -0.70 -12.65
N THR A 117 2.69 -1.72 -12.49
CA THR A 117 3.92 -1.67 -11.69
C THR A 117 5.16 -1.91 -12.56
N PRO A 118 6.37 -1.60 -12.06
CA PRO A 118 7.62 -1.97 -12.73
C PRO A 118 7.79 -3.48 -12.93
N MET A 119 7.08 -4.34 -12.19
CA MET A 119 7.18 -5.81 -12.35
C MET A 119 6.65 -6.28 -13.70
N ARG A 120 5.73 -5.53 -14.34
CA ARG A 120 5.17 -5.86 -15.66
C ARG A 120 6.25 -6.04 -16.74
N ASN A 121 7.38 -5.35 -16.60
CA ASN A 121 8.44 -5.35 -17.61
C ASN A 121 9.19 -6.71 -17.71
N ASN A 122 8.94 -7.63 -16.78
CA ASN A 122 9.55 -8.96 -16.78
C ASN A 122 8.74 -10.03 -17.55
N GLU A 123 7.51 -9.73 -17.97
CA GLU A 123 6.63 -10.68 -18.65
C GLU A 123 6.31 -10.20 -20.07
N LYS A 124 6.92 -10.86 -21.07
CA LYS A 124 6.78 -10.56 -22.51
C LYS A 124 5.35 -10.65 -23.07
N ASN A 125 4.35 -11.00 -22.25
CA ASN A 125 2.97 -11.29 -22.67
C ASN A 125 1.90 -10.35 -22.07
N ILE A 126 2.28 -9.29 -21.35
CA ILE A 126 1.33 -8.33 -20.77
C ILE A 126 1.24 -7.08 -21.65
N GLU A 127 0.81 -7.22 -22.91
CA GLU A 127 0.39 -6.05 -23.67
C GLU A 127 -1.00 -5.59 -23.20
N GLY A 128 -1.05 -4.39 -22.60
CA GLY A 128 -2.27 -3.61 -22.46
C GLY A 128 -3.14 -3.81 -21.22
N LYS A 129 -2.74 -4.62 -20.23
CA LYS A 129 -3.53 -4.82 -18.98
C LYS A 129 -2.74 -4.53 -17.71
N PRO A 130 -3.33 -3.83 -16.72
CA PRO A 130 -2.70 -3.64 -15.40
C PRO A 130 -2.33 -4.97 -14.73
N ASP A 131 -1.23 -5.00 -13.97
CA ASP A 131 -0.68 -6.21 -13.33
C ASP A 131 -1.03 -6.33 -11.84
N THR A 132 -1.62 -5.30 -11.23
CA THR A 132 -1.91 -5.34 -9.79
C THR A 132 -3.06 -4.44 -9.33
N TYR A 133 -3.37 -4.51 -8.03
CA TYR A 133 -4.32 -3.63 -7.34
C TYR A 133 -3.64 -2.64 -6.39
N GLY A 134 -4.31 -1.53 -6.05
CA GLY A 134 -3.75 -0.48 -5.20
C GLY A 134 -3.32 -0.99 -3.83
N LEU A 135 -4.06 -1.96 -3.27
CA LEU A 135 -3.70 -2.67 -2.04
C LEU A 135 -2.34 -3.38 -2.10
N VAL A 136 -2.01 -3.99 -3.24
CA VAL A 136 -0.73 -4.71 -3.41
C VAL A 136 0.43 -3.72 -3.51
N ILE A 137 0.19 -2.55 -4.09
CA ILE A 137 1.14 -1.43 -4.08
C ILE A 137 1.39 -0.98 -2.64
N GLN A 138 0.34 -0.81 -1.83
CA GLN A 138 0.50 -0.47 -0.40
C GLN A 138 1.25 -1.55 0.37
N ALA A 139 1.00 -2.85 0.10
CA ALA A 139 1.75 -3.94 0.70
C ALA A 139 3.27 -3.85 0.40
N ASN A 140 3.63 -3.57 -0.85
CA ASN A 140 5.03 -3.37 -1.24
C ASN A 140 5.62 -2.08 -0.65
N ALA A 141 4.84 -1.00 -0.51
CA ALA A 141 5.28 0.24 0.14
C ALA A 141 5.54 0.02 1.65
N ILE A 142 4.68 -0.73 2.34
CA ILE A 142 4.89 -1.13 3.74
C ILE A 142 6.22 -1.89 3.87
N ARG A 143 6.42 -2.90 3.02
CA ARG A 143 7.64 -3.68 3.01
C ARG A 143 8.86 -2.83 2.70
N THR A 144 8.74 -1.89 1.76
CA THR A 144 9.79 -0.92 1.43
C THR A 144 10.22 -0.13 2.65
N ILE A 145 9.29 0.41 3.44
CA ILE A 145 9.62 1.16 4.67
C ILE A 145 10.28 0.25 5.72
N LEU A 146 9.73 -0.95 5.94
CA LEU A 146 10.28 -1.91 6.91
C LEU A 146 11.70 -2.37 6.55
N GLU A 147 12.04 -2.40 5.27
CA GLU A 147 13.38 -2.74 4.78
C GLU A 147 14.27 -1.50 4.56
N TYR A 148 13.72 -0.30 4.52
CA TYR A 148 14.45 0.96 4.34
C TYR A 148 15.52 1.16 5.42
N GLU A 149 15.23 0.76 6.66
CA GLU A 149 16.17 0.85 7.78
C GLU A 149 17.36 -0.12 7.69
N LYS A 150 17.32 -1.15 6.84
CA LYS A 150 18.42 -2.13 6.73
C LYS A 150 19.53 -1.71 5.75
N ARG A 151 19.42 -0.52 5.16
CA ARG A 151 20.24 -0.09 4.00
C ARG A 151 21.19 1.08 4.28
N ASP A 152 21.18 1.60 5.51
CA ASP A 152 22.18 2.52 6.05
C ASP A 152 22.91 1.84 7.23
#